data_AF-A0A2N9EUT8-F1
#
_entry.id   AF-A0A2N9EUT8-F1
#
_cell.length_a   1.000
_cell.length_b   1.000
_cell.length_c   1.000
_cell.angle_alpha   90.00
_cell.angle_beta   90.00
_cell.angle_gamma   90.00
#
_symmetry.space_group_name_H-M   'P 1'
#
loop_
_entity.id
_entity.type
_entity.pdbx_description
1 polymer ?
#
loop_
_entity_poly.entity_id
_entity_poly.type
_entity_poly.pdbx_seq_one_letter_code
_entity_poly.pdbx_strand_id
1 'polypeptide(L)'
;MDEMMKVLPLLLRIIFSLALMGLSGLLFHLYNSVWLKSVRIRKKLQMQGIKGPPPSFLYGNLPEMQKIKFQATKASNHAEILAHDYTSTLFPYYEHWRKEYGMND
;
A
#
# COMPACT_ATOMS: atom_id res chain seq x y z
N MET A 1 -4.05 -6.77 53.74
CA MET A 1 -4.03 -5.63 52.80
C MET A 1 -2.82 -5.69 51.88
N ASP A 2 -1.62 -5.97 52.40
CA ASP A 2 -0.39 -6.04 51.59
C ASP A 2 -0.36 -7.13 50.51
N GLU A 3 -0.87 -8.33 50.80
CA GLU A 3 -0.93 -9.38 49.78
C GLU A 3 -1.89 -9.00 48.65
N MET A 4 -3.07 -8.46 48.96
CA MET A 4 -4.03 -7.92 47.99
C MET A 4 -3.43 -6.80 47.12
N MET A 5 -2.58 -5.94 47.69
CA MET A 5 -1.90 -4.87 46.95
C MET A 5 -0.82 -5.39 45.98
N LYS A 6 -0.29 -6.59 46.18
CA LYS A 6 0.69 -7.22 45.27
C LYS A 6 0.03 -8.01 44.13
N VAL A 7 -1.15 -8.62 44.36
CA VAL A 7 -1.82 -9.44 43.33
C VAL A 7 -2.35 -8.59 42.18
N LEU A 8 -2.90 -7.41 42.47
CA LEU A 8 -3.46 -6.52 41.45
C LEU A 8 -2.45 -6.11 40.36
N PRO A 9 -1.23 -5.62 40.67
CA PRO A 9 -0.24 -5.30 39.64
C PRO A 9 0.28 -6.54 38.90
N LEU A 10 0.30 -7.72 39.52
CA LEU A 10 0.66 -8.97 38.84
C LEU A 10 -0.39 -9.36 37.81
N LEU A 11 -1.68 -9.28 38.15
CA LEU A 11 -2.77 -9.55 37.22
C LEU A 11 -2.76 -8.58 36.04
N LEU A 12 -2.53 -7.29 36.29
CA LEU A 12 -2.42 -6.28 35.23
C LEU A 12 -1.27 -6.59 34.27
N ARG A 13 -0.10 -7.00 34.78
CA ARG A 13 1.05 -7.40 33.94
C ARG A 13 0.72 -8.61 33.06
N ILE A 14 0.04 -9.61 33.63
CA ILE A 14 -0.36 -10.81 32.90
C ILE A 14 -1.35 -10.44 31.78
N ILE A 15 -2.41 -9.68 32.10
CA ILE A 15 -3.40 -9.23 31.10
C ILE A 15 -2.72 -8.43 30.00
N PHE A 16 -1.83 -7.50 30.36
CA PHE A 16 -1.08 -6.71 29.39
C PHE A 16 -0.21 -7.57 28.48
N SER A 17 0.50 -8.55 29.04
CA SER A 17 1.34 -9.47 28.25
C SER A 17 0.50 -10.32 27.28
N LEU A 18 -0.66 -10.80 27.71
CA LEU A 18 -1.59 -11.55 26.87
C LEU A 18 -2.19 -10.66 25.77
N ALA A 19 -2.55 -9.42 26.09
CA ALA A 19 -3.05 -8.46 25.12
C ALA A 19 -1.99 -8.13 24.06
N LEU A 20 -0.72 -7.92 24.46
CA LEU A 20 0.38 -7.71 23.52
C LEU A 20 0.62 -8.92 22.62
N MET A 21 0.55 -10.13 23.17
CA MET A 21 0.71 -11.36 22.39
C MET A 21 -0.45 -11.56 21.40
N GLY A 22 -1.68 -11.26 21.81
CA GLY A 22 -2.85 -11.28 20.92
C GLY A 22 -2.73 -10.24 19.81
N LEU A 23 -2.32 -9.01 20.14
CA LEU A 23 -2.13 -7.93 19.18
C LEU A 23 -1.03 -8.25 18.17
N SER A 24 0.11 -8.78 18.62
CA SER A 24 1.20 -9.16 17.71
C SER A 24 0.78 -10.28 16.76
N GLY A 25 0.06 -11.29 17.26
CA GLY A 25 -0.53 -12.35 16.43
C GLY A 25 -1.51 -11.81 15.38
N LEU A 26 -2.38 -10.88 15.79
CA LEU A 26 -3.32 -10.22 14.86
C LEU A 26 -2.59 -9.42 13.79
N LEU A 27 -1.60 -8.62 14.16
CA LEU A 27 -0.78 -7.84 13.23
C LEU A 27 -0.04 -8.74 12.25
N PHE A 28 0.54 -9.85 12.74
CA PHE A 28 1.21 -10.83 11.89
C PHE A 28 0.23 -11.49 10.91
N HIS A 29 -0.95 -11.89 11.37
CA HIS A 29 -1.98 -12.48 10.52
C HIS A 29 -2.46 -11.49 9.43
N LEU A 30 -2.72 -10.23 9.80
CA LEU A 30 -3.12 -9.18 8.85
C LEU A 30 -2.01 -8.91 7.84
N TYR A 31 -0.77 -8.76 8.29
CA TYR A 31 0.40 -8.59 7.43
C TYR A 31 0.49 -9.75 6.43
N ASN A 32 0.44 -10.99 6.92
CA ASN A 32 0.54 -12.18 6.09
C ASN A 32 -0.60 -12.26 5.06
N SER A 33 -1.83 -11.99 5.48
CA SER A 33 -3.02 -12.06 4.62
C SER A 33 -3.01 -11.00 3.52
N VAL A 34 -2.72 -9.75 3.86
CA VAL A 34 -2.72 -8.62 2.91
C VAL A 34 -1.48 -8.65 2.02
N TRP A 35 -0.30 -8.85 2.62
CA TRP A 35 0.97 -8.77 1.90
C TRP A 35 1.23 -10.01 1.05
N LEU A 36 1.17 -11.23 1.61
CA LEU A 36 1.48 -12.43 0.82
C LEU A 36 0.50 -12.64 -0.31
N LYS A 37 -0.79 -12.35 -0.12
CA LYS A 37 -1.78 -12.45 -1.19
C LYS A 37 -1.41 -11.53 -2.37
N SER A 38 -1.07 -10.29 -2.07
CA SER A 38 -0.66 -9.29 -3.06
C SER A 38 0.61 -9.71 -3.80
N VAL A 39 1.63 -10.20 -3.08
CA VAL A 39 2.88 -10.71 -3.67
C VAL A 39 2.64 -11.93 -4.56
N ARG A 40 1.78 -12.86 -4.15
CA ARG A 40 1.44 -14.06 -4.95
C ARG A 40 0.76 -13.68 -6.27
N ILE A 41 -0.21 -12.77 -6.24
CA ILE A 41 -0.88 -12.28 -7.45
C ILE A 41 0.13 -11.58 -8.36
N ARG A 42 0.97 -10.70 -7.80
CA ARG A 42 2.03 -10.01 -8.57
C ARG A 42 2.98 -10.99 -9.24
N LYS A 43 3.42 -12.04 -8.54
CA LYS A 43 4.29 -13.07 -9.10
C LYS A 43 3.62 -13.77 -10.29
N LYS A 44 2.32 -14.09 -10.18
CA LYS A 44 1.54 -14.68 -11.28
C LYS A 44 1.47 -13.76 -12.50
N LEU A 45 1.19 -12.47 -12.30
CA LEU A 45 1.18 -11.48 -13.39
C LEU A 45 2.55 -11.35 -14.06
N GLN A 46 3.63 -11.28 -13.27
CA GLN A 46 4.99 -11.21 -13.79
C GLN A 46 5.37 -12.45 -14.62
N MET A 47 4.94 -13.64 -14.19
CA MET A 47 5.13 -14.87 -14.96
C MET A 47 4.37 -14.86 -16.29
N GLN A 48 3.29 -14.08 -16.41
CA GLN A 48 2.57 -13.85 -17.66
C GLN A 48 3.19 -12.73 -18.52
N GLY A 49 4.34 -12.18 -18.11
CA GLY A 49 4.99 -11.05 -18.78
C GLY A 49 4.41 -9.68 -18.41
N ILE A 50 3.38 -9.63 -17.56
CA ILE A 50 2.77 -8.39 -17.10
C ILE A 50 3.66 -7.76 -16.02
N LYS A 51 4.40 -6.72 -16.41
CA LYS A 51 5.20 -5.89 -15.51
C LYS A 51 4.35 -4.73 -14.97
N GLY A 52 4.82 -4.14 -13.88
CA GLY A 52 4.13 -3.01 -13.26
C GLY A 52 4.91 -2.46 -12.07
N PRO A 53 4.43 -1.34 -11.51
CA PRO A 53 5.13 -0.62 -10.46
C PRO A 53 5.35 -1.51 -9.21
N PRO A 54 6.45 -1.29 -8.48
CA PRO A 54 6.73 -2.04 -7.25
C PRO A 54 5.67 -1.71 -6.19
N PRO A 55 5.22 -2.70 -5.39
CA PRO A 55 4.26 -2.45 -4.33
C PRO A 55 4.93 -1.68 -3.19
N SER A 56 4.30 -0.59 -2.76
CA SER A 56 4.70 0.14 -1.54
C SER A 56 3.85 -0.27 -0.33
N PHE A 57 4.47 -0.35 0.85
CA PHE A 57 3.83 -0.80 2.09
C PHE A 57 2.84 0.25 2.64
N LEU A 58 1.80 -0.22 3.35
CA LEU A 58 0.66 0.53 3.92
C LEU A 58 -0.30 1.19 2.91
N TYR A 59 0.19 2.08 2.05
CA TYR A 59 -0.65 2.89 1.17
C TYR A 59 -0.64 2.43 -0.29
N GLY A 60 0.08 1.35 -0.61
CA GLY A 60 0.33 0.99 -2.00
C GLY A 60 1.00 2.14 -2.73
N ASN A 61 0.72 2.28 -4.03
CA ASN A 61 1.40 3.26 -4.87
C ASN A 61 0.74 4.65 -4.83
N LEU A 62 -0.13 4.91 -3.86
CA LEU A 62 -0.81 6.20 -3.71
C LEU A 62 0.16 7.40 -3.64
N PRO A 63 1.26 7.38 -2.86
CA PRO A 63 2.19 8.50 -2.82
C PRO A 63 2.84 8.76 -4.18
N GLU A 64 3.16 7.70 -4.92
CA GLU A 64 3.72 7.80 -6.28
C GLU A 64 2.69 8.37 -7.26
N MET A 65 1.45 7.89 -7.21
CA MET A 65 0.34 8.42 -8.01
C MET A 65 0.12 9.91 -7.76
N GLN A 66 0.17 10.35 -6.49
CA GLN A 66 0.06 11.76 -6.12
C GLN A 66 1.23 12.59 -6.66
N LYS A 67 2.45 12.07 -6.57
CA LYS A 67 3.64 12.71 -7.14
C LYS A 67 3.53 12.87 -8.65
N ILE A 68 3.14 11.81 -9.38
CA ILE A 68 2.96 11.85 -10.83
C ILE A 68 1.85 12.83 -11.21
N LYS A 69 0.72 12.82 -10.50
CA LYS A 69 -0.37 13.81 -10.70
C LYS A 69 0.13 15.23 -10.55
N PHE A 70 0.82 15.54 -9.46
CA PHE A 70 1.34 16.88 -9.21
C PHE A 70 2.34 17.34 -10.27
N GLN A 71 3.21 16.45 -10.74
CA GLN A 71 4.13 16.74 -11.84
C GLN A 71 3.39 17.00 -13.16
N ALA A 72 2.39 16.19 -13.47
CA ALA A 72 1.58 16.35 -14.67
C ALA A 72 0.78 17.67 -14.67
N THR A 73 0.18 18.07 -13.53
CA THR A 73 -0.52 19.34 -13.39
C THR A 73 0.42 20.55 -13.58
N LYS A 74 1.68 20.44 -13.16
CA LYS A 74 2.69 21.49 -13.37
C LYS A 74 3.17 21.62 -14.81
N ALA A 75 3.20 20.50 -15.54
CA ALA A 75 3.63 20.46 -16.94
C ALA A 75 2.50 20.84 -17.93
N SER A 76 1.24 20.80 -17.49
CA SER A 76 0.07 21.15 -18.28
C SER A 76 -0.16 22.67 -18.31
N ASN A 77 0.07 23.28 -19.48
CA ASN A 77 -0.55 24.57 -19.79
C ASN A 77 -2.05 24.32 -19.97
N HIS A 78 -2.90 24.95 -19.17
CA HIS A 78 -4.36 24.77 -19.11
C HIS A 78 -5.13 24.94 -20.44
N ALA A 79 -4.46 25.22 -21.56
CA ALA A 79 -5.06 25.58 -22.84
C ALA A 79 -5.38 24.39 -23.77
N GLU A 80 -4.80 23.20 -23.54
CA GLU A 80 -4.99 22.02 -24.40
C GLU A 80 -5.66 20.86 -23.68
N ILE A 81 -6.72 21.14 -22.91
CA ILE A 81 -7.70 20.10 -22.55
C ILE A 81 -8.53 19.80 -23.80
N LEU A 82 -7.88 19.28 -24.84
CA LEU A 82 -8.52 18.82 -26.06
C LEU A 82 -9.30 17.56 -25.70
N ALA A 83 -10.58 17.56 -26.04
CA ALA A 83 -11.60 16.57 -25.67
C ALA A 83 -11.30 15.09 -26.02
N HIS A 84 -10.14 14.80 -26.62
CA HIS A 84 -9.76 13.47 -27.08
C HIS A 84 -8.85 12.68 -26.10
N ASP A 85 -8.20 13.31 -25.11
CA ASP A 85 -7.37 12.59 -24.13
C ASP A 85 -7.62 13.04 -22.68
N TYR A 86 -8.85 12.82 -22.21
CA TYR A 86 -9.21 13.05 -20.81
C TYR A 86 -8.52 12.06 -19.87
N THR A 87 -8.09 10.90 -20.36
CA THR A 87 -7.52 9.83 -19.54
C THR A 87 -6.14 10.22 -19.00
N SER A 88 -5.30 10.85 -19.82
CA SER A 88 -4.00 11.35 -19.37
C SER A 88 -4.12 12.50 -18.36
N THR A 89 -5.20 13.28 -18.44
CA THR A 89 -5.48 14.37 -17.49
C THR A 89 -6.02 13.84 -16.15
N LEU A 90 -6.96 12.89 -16.17
CA LEU A 90 -7.56 12.33 -14.95
C LEU A 90 -6.62 11.35 -14.23
N PHE A 91 -5.86 10.58 -15.02
CA PHE A 91 -5.03 9.47 -14.54
C PHE A 91 -3.61 9.49 -15.15
N PRO A 92 -2.83 10.57 -14.95
CA PRO A 92 -1.50 10.70 -15.54
C PRO A 92 -0.51 9.60 -15.12
N TYR A 93 -0.75 8.96 -13.98
CA TYR A 93 0.05 7.83 -13.48
C TYR A 93 -0.14 6.56 -14.31
N TYR A 94 -1.31 6.32 -14.92
CA TYR A 94 -1.49 5.17 -15.82
C TYR A 94 -0.70 5.37 -17.10
N GLU A 95 -0.73 6.58 -17.66
CA GLU A 95 0.08 6.92 -18.82
C GLU A 95 1.57 6.78 -18.54
N HIS A 96 2.02 7.23 -17.37
CA HIS A 96 3.39 7.07 -16.93
C HIS A 96 3.80 5.59 -16.87
N TRP A 97 3.04 4.77 -16.15
CA TRP A 97 3.34 3.34 -16.00
C TRP A 97 3.15 2.55 -17.29
N ARG A 98 2.25 2.96 -18.19
CA ARG A 98 2.11 2.36 -19.52
C ARG A 98 3.37 2.56 -20.34
N LYS A 99 3.95 3.76 -20.33
CA LYS A 99 5.22 4.04 -21.02
C LYS A 99 6.39 3.27 -20.40
N GLU A 100 6.40 3.16 -19.08
CA GLU A 100 7.50 2.51 -18.34
C GLU A 100 7.46 0.97 -18.44
N TYR A 101 6.26 0.37 -18.33
CA TYR A 101 6.09 -1.09 -18.21
C TYR A 101 5.43 -1.76 -19.41
N GLY A 102 4.84 -1.00 -20.33
CA GLY A 102 4.09 -1.51 -21.48
C GLY A 102 4.92 -1.75 -22.75
N MET A 103 6.17 -1.27 -22.82
CA MET A 103 7.02 -1.44 -24.00
C MET A 103 7.76 -2.79 -23.97
N ASN A 104 7.07 -3.81 -24.45
CA ASN A 104 7.66 -5.08 -24.89
C ASN A 104 7.00 -5.63 -26.18
N ASP A 105 6.13 -4.85 -26.84
CA ASP A 105 5.61 -5.09 -28.19
C ASP A 105 5.85 -3.87 -29.08
#